data_AF-A0A0A1U645-F1
#
_entry.id   AF-A0A0A1U645-F1
#
_cell.length_a   1.000
_cell.length_b   1.000
_cell.length_c   1.000
_cell.angle_alpha   90.00
_cell.angle_beta   90.00
_cell.angle_gamma   90.00
#
_symmetry.space_group_name_H-M   'P 1'
#
loop_
_entity.id
_entity.type
_entity.pdbx_description
1 polymer ?
#
loop_
_entity_poly.entity_id
_entity_poly.type
_entity_poly.pdbx_seq_one_letter_code
_entity_poly.pdbx_strand_id
1 'polypeptide(L)'
;MLVVKDLMKQICEKYKKDGKAKVNTEEFRFGKIKIFSKVGVLAEIEEIRENRDTELVGGLHMCAKAISQRKLIEQIAINVIQDTIHIWYQFRNWFRLFKRTKKLKLLKKKLAVEIAKREAAEKAFAEMKIKNVDLETLVQKLKEDIESKKIALDEADMKSQEDQEHIEELQVDNQGLQDKITEHKATVAKKDSVITVLNKDIEDKEGEISDLKKKLEAEEDNLKDLETQLHEKEDDIADLEKAVAVLKDQNTQLDAAKKEMKKSSVEDASKIENYESQIKALEAQKKMALDDKAEAEKTAADQSDRRKKMEDQVKALNPQVSSLKKADSADAVRKTDSQKELEKERAMKQEADKETQRLGAKVTDSEAKLADAELEGIETEKEEAQNTAAKAKKQAKQYARKVEEAERKLAEFEQKESTFNTQIGKTQSDLKKTQQSVRDGELRTAELEDISENLVNI
;
A
#
# COMPACT_ATOMS: atom_id res chain seq x y z
N MET A 1 56.27 9.08 -34.74
CA MET A 1 56.61 8.00 -33.79
C MET A 1 57.13 6.74 -34.48
N LEU A 2 56.37 6.09 -35.38
CA LEU A 2 56.75 4.83 -36.06
C LEU A 2 58.21 4.79 -36.55
N VAL A 3 58.61 5.78 -37.37
CA VAL A 3 59.96 5.95 -37.94
C VAL A 3 61.10 5.78 -36.91
N VAL A 4 60.91 6.27 -35.68
CA VAL A 4 61.93 6.15 -34.62
C VAL A 4 62.08 4.70 -34.14
N LYS A 5 60.96 3.98 -34.02
CA LYS A 5 60.96 2.56 -33.65
C LYS A 5 61.65 1.71 -34.72
N ASP A 6 61.39 2.00 -35.98
CA ASP A 6 61.97 1.27 -37.12
C ASP A 6 63.47 1.56 -37.27
N LEU A 7 63.88 2.81 -37.07
CA LEU A 7 65.30 3.18 -37.04
C LEU A 7 66.04 2.48 -35.88
N MET A 8 65.46 2.48 -34.67
CA MET A 8 66.07 1.80 -33.51
C MET A 8 66.14 0.27 -33.71
N LYS A 9 65.12 -0.33 -34.35
CA LYS A 9 65.13 -1.73 -34.74
C LYS A 9 66.27 -2.03 -35.72
N GLN A 10 66.45 -1.21 -36.76
CA GLN A 10 67.58 -1.34 -37.70
C GLN A 10 68.96 -1.16 -37.03
N ILE A 11 69.07 -0.28 -36.03
CA ILE A 11 70.32 -0.08 -35.27
C ILE A 11 70.65 -1.34 -34.44
N CYS A 12 69.65 -1.93 -33.76
CA CYS A 12 69.82 -3.19 -33.04
C CYS A 12 70.13 -4.37 -33.99
N GLU A 13 69.43 -4.51 -35.11
CA GLU A 13 69.67 -5.55 -36.12
C GLU A 13 71.07 -5.44 -36.78
N LYS A 14 71.64 -4.24 -36.83
CA LYS A 14 73.02 -3.99 -37.29
C LYS A 14 74.08 -4.18 -36.20
N TYR A 15 73.70 -4.37 -34.94
CA TYR A 15 74.65 -4.56 -33.84
C TYR A 15 75.20 -5.99 -33.87
N LYS A 16 76.52 -6.12 -34.08
CA LYS A 16 77.22 -7.40 -34.25
C LYS A 16 78.39 -7.52 -33.28
N LYS A 17 78.51 -8.66 -32.63
CA LYS A 17 79.72 -9.09 -31.91
C LYS A 17 80.48 -10.05 -32.84
N ASP A 18 81.78 -9.83 -33.03
CA ASP A 18 82.66 -10.70 -33.83
C ASP A 18 82.18 -10.98 -35.28
N GLY A 19 81.63 -9.95 -35.94
CA GLY A 19 81.19 -10.00 -37.34
C GLY A 19 79.89 -10.78 -37.60
N LYS A 20 79.37 -11.52 -36.62
CA LYS A 20 78.09 -12.24 -36.69
C LYS A 20 76.98 -11.44 -36.01
N ALA A 21 75.77 -11.48 -36.58
CA ALA A 21 74.59 -10.94 -35.91
C ALA A 21 74.20 -11.89 -34.78
N LYS A 22 74.20 -11.40 -33.53
CA LYS A 22 73.89 -12.19 -32.34
C LYS A 22 72.58 -11.74 -31.65
N VAL A 23 71.91 -10.72 -32.18
CA VAL A 23 70.64 -10.19 -31.65
C VAL A 23 69.51 -11.16 -31.99
N ASN A 24 69.31 -12.15 -31.12
CA ASN A 24 68.06 -12.89 -31.07
C ASN A 24 66.94 -11.92 -30.65
N THR A 25 65.82 -11.94 -31.36
CA THR A 25 64.67 -11.03 -31.16
C THR A 25 64.00 -11.17 -29.79
N GLU A 26 64.42 -12.11 -28.96
CA GLU A 26 63.95 -12.30 -27.59
C GLU A 26 64.75 -11.54 -26.52
N GLU A 27 65.92 -10.99 -26.85
CA GLU A 27 66.80 -10.30 -25.88
C GLU A 27 66.36 -8.86 -25.60
N PHE A 28 65.55 -8.27 -26.50
CA PHE A 28 65.04 -6.90 -26.43
C PHE A 28 63.54 -6.86 -26.71
N ARG A 29 62.79 -6.03 -25.97
CA ARG A 29 61.38 -5.71 -26.25
C ARG A 29 61.21 -4.21 -26.46
N PHE A 30 60.70 -3.84 -27.64
CA PHE A 30 60.48 -2.44 -28.04
C PHE A 30 59.08 -1.96 -27.63
N GLY A 31 59.00 -1.19 -26.53
CA GLY A 31 57.78 -0.48 -26.13
C GLY A 31 57.50 0.75 -27.02
N LYS A 32 56.49 1.56 -26.64
CA LYS A 32 56.15 2.80 -27.36
C LYS A 32 57.18 3.93 -27.17
N ILE A 33 57.85 3.96 -26.01
CA ILE A 33 58.79 5.03 -25.60
C ILE A 33 60.14 4.46 -25.10
N LYS A 34 60.15 3.25 -24.53
CA LYS A 34 61.33 2.61 -23.91
C LYS A 34 61.62 1.25 -24.54
N ILE A 35 62.90 0.88 -24.58
CA ILE A 35 63.38 -0.46 -24.91
C ILE A 35 63.68 -1.20 -23.60
N PHE A 36 63.30 -2.46 -23.51
CA PHE A 36 63.56 -3.33 -22.36
C PHE A 36 64.49 -4.47 -22.77
N SER A 37 65.69 -4.50 -22.22
CA SER A 37 66.68 -5.56 -22.47
C SER A 37 66.60 -6.64 -21.37
N LYS A 38 66.97 -7.89 -21.67
CA LYS A 38 67.29 -8.89 -20.64
C LYS A 38 68.51 -8.44 -19.82
N VAL A 39 68.64 -8.94 -18.59
CA VAL A 39 69.76 -8.65 -17.67
C VAL A 39 71.09 -9.07 -18.33
N GLY A 40 72.16 -8.29 -18.09
CA GLY A 40 73.48 -8.50 -18.70
C GLY A 40 73.63 -7.93 -20.11
N VAL A 41 72.60 -8.04 -20.95
CA VAL A 41 72.65 -7.66 -22.38
C VAL A 41 73.02 -6.18 -22.60
N LEU A 42 72.55 -5.27 -21.74
CA LEU A 42 72.92 -3.85 -21.82
C LEU A 42 74.37 -3.59 -21.39
N ALA A 43 74.92 -4.38 -20.45
CA ALA A 43 76.29 -4.23 -19.98
C ALA A 43 77.31 -4.69 -21.05
N GLU A 44 77.04 -5.81 -21.74
CA GLU A 44 77.87 -6.24 -22.89
C GLU A 44 77.88 -5.20 -24.02
N ILE A 45 76.78 -4.48 -24.25
CA ILE A 45 76.70 -3.41 -25.25
C ILE A 45 77.52 -2.18 -24.82
N GLU A 46 77.51 -1.85 -23.53
CA GLU A 46 78.26 -0.72 -22.99
C GLU A 46 79.78 -0.98 -23.03
N GLU A 47 80.22 -2.18 -22.64
CA GLU A 47 81.61 -2.63 -22.73
C GLU A 47 82.15 -2.60 -24.17
N ILE A 48 81.36 -3.04 -25.15
CA ILE A 48 81.71 -2.95 -26.59
C ILE A 48 81.72 -1.49 -27.09
N ARG A 49 80.97 -0.58 -26.47
CA ARG A 49 81.03 0.84 -26.79
C ARG A 49 82.29 1.47 -26.21
N GLU A 50 82.56 1.28 -24.92
CA GLU A 50 83.71 1.88 -24.22
C GLU A 50 85.06 1.50 -24.85
N ASN A 51 85.21 0.26 -25.31
CA ASN A 51 86.40 -0.17 -26.05
C ASN A 51 86.59 0.60 -27.39
N ARG A 52 85.52 0.86 -28.14
CA ARG A 52 85.59 1.63 -29.41
C ARG A 52 85.66 3.14 -29.21
N ASP A 53 85.00 3.64 -28.17
CA ASP A 53 85.12 5.03 -27.73
C ASP A 53 86.57 5.31 -27.32
N THR A 54 87.26 4.35 -26.69
CA THR A 54 88.69 4.46 -26.34
C THR A 54 89.60 4.62 -27.56
N GLU A 55 89.36 3.89 -28.67
CA GLU A 55 90.11 4.07 -29.92
C GLU A 55 89.89 5.46 -30.54
N LEU A 56 88.63 5.89 -30.62
CA LEU A 56 88.24 7.20 -31.17
C LEU A 56 88.77 8.37 -30.33
N VAL A 57 88.66 8.27 -28.99
CA VAL A 57 89.17 9.26 -28.04
C VAL A 57 90.70 9.28 -28.05
N GLY A 58 91.36 8.13 -28.23
CA GLY A 58 92.82 8.05 -28.43
C GLY A 58 93.28 8.82 -29.67
N GLY A 59 92.59 8.64 -30.80
CA GLY A 59 92.83 9.41 -32.03
C GLY A 59 92.60 10.92 -31.83
N LEU A 60 91.48 11.31 -31.21
CA LEU A 60 91.18 12.71 -30.88
C LEU A 60 92.22 13.33 -29.92
N HIS A 61 92.67 12.59 -28.91
CA HIS A 61 93.71 13.03 -27.98
C HIS A 61 95.03 13.30 -28.71
N MET A 62 95.45 12.39 -29.60
CA MET A 62 96.66 12.58 -30.41
C MET A 62 96.54 13.79 -31.35
N CYS A 63 95.37 14.02 -31.96
CA CYS A 63 95.10 15.22 -32.75
C CYS A 63 95.15 16.51 -31.91
N ALA A 64 94.53 16.54 -30.72
CA ALA A 64 94.57 17.68 -29.81
C ALA A 64 96.00 17.97 -29.30
N LYS A 65 96.77 16.92 -29.01
CA LYS A 65 98.19 17.00 -28.63
C LYS A 65 99.05 17.55 -29.77
N ALA A 66 98.84 17.09 -30.99
CA ALA A 66 99.52 17.61 -32.19
C ALA A 66 99.16 19.07 -32.49
N ILE A 67 97.88 19.47 -32.36
CA ILE A 67 97.46 20.87 -32.50
C ILE A 67 98.11 21.75 -31.42
N SER A 68 98.22 21.26 -30.19
CA SER A 68 98.88 21.97 -29.08
C SER A 68 100.38 22.11 -29.31
N GLN A 69 101.06 21.07 -29.80
CA GLN A 69 102.48 21.11 -30.13
C GLN A 69 102.79 21.97 -31.37
N ARG A 70 101.90 22.03 -32.36
CA ARG A 70 102.04 22.94 -33.52
C ARG A 70 102.05 24.43 -33.15
N LYS A 71 101.54 24.81 -31.98
CA LYS A 71 101.67 26.19 -31.44
C LYS A 71 103.09 26.52 -30.96
N LEU A 72 104.00 25.54 -30.90
CA LEU A 72 105.35 25.65 -30.34
C LEU A 72 106.47 25.66 -31.41
N ILE A 73 106.13 25.76 -32.70
CA ILE A 73 107.10 25.67 -33.81
C ILE A 73 107.54 27.08 -34.25
N GLU A 74 108.52 27.65 -33.54
CA GLU A 74 109.01 29.02 -33.74
C GLU A 74 109.88 29.18 -35.01
N GLN A 75 110.33 28.10 -35.64
CA GLN A 75 111.29 28.14 -36.76
C GLN A 75 110.79 28.94 -37.98
N ILE A 76 109.48 28.94 -38.26
CA ILE A 76 108.90 29.77 -39.33
C ILE A 76 109.07 31.26 -39.01
N ALA A 77 108.99 31.66 -37.75
CA ALA A 77 109.15 33.05 -37.34
C ALA A 77 110.58 33.56 -37.58
N ILE A 78 111.60 32.72 -37.44
CA ILE A 78 113.01 33.12 -37.64
C ILE A 78 113.25 33.57 -39.09
N ASN A 79 112.86 32.75 -40.07
CA ASN A 79 113.01 33.09 -41.49
C ASN A 79 112.18 34.34 -41.85
N VAL A 80 110.92 34.40 -41.38
CA VAL A 80 110.05 35.56 -41.59
C VAL A 80 110.63 36.84 -40.96
N ILE A 81 111.31 36.75 -39.81
CA ILE A 81 112.01 37.89 -39.19
C ILE A 81 113.19 38.33 -40.05
N GLN A 82 114.01 37.41 -40.55
CA GLN A 82 115.16 37.72 -41.42
C GLN A 82 114.72 38.43 -42.71
N ASP A 83 113.74 37.87 -43.42
CA ASP A 83 113.16 38.49 -44.63
C ASP A 83 112.52 39.84 -44.32
N THR A 84 111.78 39.95 -43.20
CA THR A 84 111.15 41.21 -42.77
C THR A 84 112.19 42.29 -42.48
N ILE A 85 113.34 41.96 -41.86
CA ILE A 85 114.42 42.92 -41.62
C ILE A 85 115.01 43.40 -42.95
N HIS A 86 115.26 42.50 -43.90
CA HIS A 86 115.81 42.84 -45.22
C HIS A 86 114.86 43.78 -45.99
N ILE A 87 113.58 43.41 -46.08
CA ILE A 87 112.54 44.20 -46.77
C ILE A 87 112.30 45.54 -46.04
N TRP A 88 112.35 45.58 -44.70
CA TRP A 88 112.17 46.82 -43.94
C TRP A 88 113.28 47.85 -44.21
N TYR A 89 114.54 47.41 -44.36
CA TYR A 89 115.64 48.30 -44.71
C TYR A 89 115.42 48.98 -46.07
N GLN A 90 114.99 48.22 -47.08
CA GLN A 90 114.72 48.74 -48.42
C GLN A 90 113.53 49.73 -48.43
N PHE A 91 112.40 49.38 -47.79
CA PHE A 91 111.16 50.17 -47.87
C PHE A 91 110.99 51.23 -46.77
N ARG A 92 111.97 51.41 -45.88
CA ARG A 92 111.89 52.24 -44.66
C ARG A 92 111.32 53.64 -44.88
N ASN A 93 111.70 54.31 -45.97
CA ASN A 93 111.29 55.68 -46.27
C ASN A 93 109.82 55.74 -46.76
N TRP A 94 109.42 54.86 -47.68
CA TRP A 94 108.04 54.75 -48.17
C TRP A 94 107.08 54.36 -47.02
N PHE A 95 107.54 53.48 -46.13
CA PHE A 95 106.80 53.04 -44.95
C PHE A 95 106.42 54.20 -44.00
N ARG A 96 107.18 55.30 -43.96
CA ARG A 96 106.87 56.50 -43.15
C ARG A 96 105.64 57.25 -43.68
N LEU A 97 105.46 57.33 -45.00
CA LEU A 97 104.26 57.87 -45.63
C LEU A 97 103.08 56.91 -45.46
N PHE A 98 103.30 55.62 -45.73
CA PHE A 98 102.31 54.57 -45.57
C PHE A 98 101.76 54.48 -44.13
N LYS A 99 102.56 54.75 -43.08
CA LYS A 99 102.07 54.80 -41.69
C LYS A 99 100.95 55.83 -41.49
N ARG A 100 100.96 56.99 -42.18
CA ARG A 100 99.88 57.99 -42.08
C ARG A 100 98.59 57.50 -42.75
N THR A 101 98.67 57.00 -43.98
CA THR A 101 97.49 56.50 -44.72
C THR A 101 96.95 55.18 -44.16
N LYS A 102 97.82 54.29 -43.65
CA LYS A 102 97.43 53.04 -42.96
C LYS A 102 96.69 53.32 -41.65
N LYS A 103 97.09 54.32 -40.86
CA LYS A 103 96.32 54.75 -39.67
C LYS A 103 94.89 55.13 -40.06
N LEU A 104 94.72 55.97 -41.09
CA LEU A 104 93.39 56.39 -41.55
C LEU A 104 92.55 55.20 -42.09
N LYS A 105 93.15 54.31 -42.89
CA LYS A 105 92.47 53.08 -43.37
C LYS A 105 92.09 52.13 -42.23
N LEU A 106 92.92 51.98 -41.18
CA LEU A 106 92.61 51.18 -40.00
C LEU A 106 91.49 51.80 -39.15
N LEU A 107 91.47 53.13 -38.98
CA LEU A 107 90.37 53.82 -38.30
C LEU A 107 89.05 53.65 -39.06
N LYS A 108 89.04 53.80 -40.39
CA LYS A 108 87.85 53.52 -41.22
C LYS A 108 87.37 52.07 -41.07
N LYS A 109 88.28 51.08 -41.08
CA LYS A 109 87.91 49.66 -40.84
C LYS A 109 87.37 49.41 -39.44
N LYS A 110 87.97 50.00 -38.39
CA LYS A 110 87.46 49.90 -37.01
C LYS A 110 86.07 50.51 -36.89
N LEU A 111 85.86 51.69 -37.46
CA LEU A 111 84.56 52.39 -37.44
C LEU A 111 83.48 51.58 -38.14
N ALA A 112 83.76 51.01 -39.33
CA ALA A 112 82.82 50.14 -40.03
C ALA A 112 82.44 48.88 -39.24
N VAL A 113 83.41 48.22 -38.58
CA VAL A 113 83.14 47.07 -37.70
C VAL A 113 82.30 47.49 -36.48
N GLU A 114 82.55 48.67 -35.92
CA GLU A 114 81.81 49.15 -34.74
C GLU A 114 80.37 49.60 -35.08
N ILE A 115 80.16 50.15 -36.29
CA ILE A 115 78.82 50.42 -36.83
C ILE A 115 78.05 49.10 -37.03
N ALA A 116 78.65 48.12 -37.71
CA ALA A 116 77.99 46.81 -37.94
C ALA A 116 77.63 46.08 -36.63
N LYS A 117 78.43 46.23 -35.57
CA LYS A 117 78.07 45.72 -34.23
C LYS A 117 76.88 46.45 -33.62
N ARG A 118 76.79 47.77 -33.77
CA ARG A 118 75.66 48.58 -33.25
C ARG A 118 74.37 48.21 -33.99
N GLU A 119 74.41 48.14 -35.32
CA GLU A 119 73.28 47.68 -36.12
C GLU A 119 72.81 46.26 -35.73
N ALA A 120 73.74 45.35 -35.45
CA ALA A 120 73.41 44.00 -34.96
C ALA A 120 72.79 44.01 -33.55
N ALA A 121 73.30 44.84 -32.64
CA ALA A 121 72.76 45.00 -31.29
C ALA A 121 71.37 45.66 -31.29
N GLU A 122 71.15 46.67 -32.14
CA GLU A 122 69.88 47.35 -32.31
C GLU A 122 68.82 46.41 -32.90
N LYS A 123 69.18 45.57 -33.89
CA LYS A 123 68.30 44.51 -34.42
C LYS A 123 67.93 43.48 -33.36
N ALA A 124 68.90 42.99 -32.59
CA ALA A 124 68.65 42.04 -31.49
C ALA A 124 67.77 42.65 -30.39
N PHE A 125 67.94 43.94 -30.08
CA PHE A 125 67.12 44.67 -29.12
C PHE A 125 65.68 44.90 -29.62
N ALA A 126 65.48 45.16 -30.92
CA ALA A 126 64.17 45.23 -31.53
C ALA A 126 63.45 43.87 -31.51
N GLU A 127 64.14 42.78 -31.86
CA GLU A 127 63.61 41.42 -31.79
C GLU A 127 63.24 41.01 -30.34
N MET A 128 64.08 41.37 -29.36
CA MET A 128 63.80 41.15 -27.94
C MET A 128 62.57 41.91 -27.45
N LYS A 129 62.35 43.16 -27.91
CA LYS A 129 61.16 43.95 -27.57
C LYS A 129 59.87 43.30 -28.07
N ILE A 130 59.85 42.82 -29.31
CA ILE A 130 58.68 42.13 -29.88
C ILE A 130 58.33 40.91 -29.03
N LYS A 131 59.31 40.04 -28.75
CA LYS A 131 59.13 38.85 -27.90
C LYS A 131 58.67 39.18 -26.47
N ASN A 132 59.08 40.32 -25.92
CA ASN A 132 58.62 40.75 -24.60
C ASN A 132 57.14 41.13 -24.62
N VAL A 133 56.67 41.84 -25.65
CA VAL A 133 55.24 42.15 -25.83
C VAL A 133 54.42 40.86 -26.04
N ASP A 134 54.91 39.92 -26.86
CA ASP A 134 54.25 38.63 -27.06
C ASP A 134 54.08 37.88 -25.72
N LEU A 135 55.14 37.83 -24.90
CA LEU A 135 55.11 37.24 -23.55
C LEU A 135 54.15 37.96 -22.60
N GLU A 136 54.08 39.29 -22.65
CA GLU A 136 53.13 40.08 -21.85
C GLU A 136 51.66 39.74 -22.22
N THR A 137 51.34 39.58 -23.51
CA THR A 137 49.99 39.16 -23.93
C THR A 137 49.66 37.72 -23.52
N LEU A 138 50.64 36.81 -23.52
CA LEU A 138 50.45 35.43 -23.03
C LEU A 138 50.25 35.40 -21.51
N VAL A 139 51.00 36.20 -20.75
CA VAL A 139 50.83 36.35 -19.30
C VAL A 139 49.47 36.97 -18.95
N GLN A 140 48.96 37.91 -19.76
CA GLN A 140 47.61 38.45 -19.57
C GLN A 140 46.54 37.38 -19.81
N LYS A 141 46.58 36.68 -20.96
CA LYS A 141 45.64 35.59 -21.27
C LYS A 141 45.63 34.52 -20.18
N LEU A 142 46.80 34.11 -19.68
CA LEU A 142 46.90 33.13 -18.60
C LEU A 142 46.29 33.60 -17.28
N LYS A 143 46.22 34.91 -17.00
CA LYS A 143 45.51 35.45 -15.83
C LYS A 143 43.99 35.43 -16.03
N GLU A 144 43.53 35.79 -17.22
CA GLU A 144 42.11 35.72 -17.59
C GLU A 144 41.60 34.26 -17.56
N ASP A 145 42.44 33.32 -18.02
CA ASP A 145 42.25 31.86 -17.93
C ASP A 145 42.27 31.31 -16.49
N ILE A 146 42.90 32.01 -15.54
CA ILE A 146 42.95 31.60 -14.12
C ILE A 146 41.73 32.13 -13.39
N GLU A 147 41.38 33.41 -13.56
CA GLU A 147 40.24 34.01 -12.87
C GLU A 147 38.91 33.40 -13.35
N SER A 148 38.77 33.12 -14.65
CA SER A 148 37.59 32.41 -15.18
C SER A 148 37.46 30.98 -14.64
N LYS A 149 38.56 30.24 -14.51
CA LYS A 149 38.56 28.89 -13.89
C LYS A 149 38.32 28.94 -12.39
N LYS A 150 38.72 30.01 -11.71
CA LYS A 150 38.42 30.24 -10.30
C LYS A 150 36.92 30.52 -10.08
N ILE A 151 36.32 31.41 -10.87
CA ILE A 151 34.86 31.64 -10.82
C ILE A 151 34.09 30.33 -11.08
N ALA A 152 34.49 29.55 -12.09
CA ALA A 152 33.86 28.26 -12.37
C ALA A 152 34.08 27.18 -11.27
N LEU A 153 35.12 27.33 -10.44
CA LEU A 153 35.34 26.49 -9.26
C LEU A 153 34.45 26.96 -8.09
N ASP A 154 34.43 28.26 -7.82
CA ASP A 154 33.58 28.88 -6.79
C ASP A 154 32.08 28.57 -7.06
N GLU A 155 31.63 28.62 -8.34
CA GLU A 155 30.28 28.22 -8.77
C GLU A 155 30.01 26.71 -8.56
N ALA A 156 31.00 25.85 -8.80
CA ALA A 156 30.86 24.41 -8.63
C ALA A 156 30.83 24.01 -7.14
N ASP A 157 31.64 24.65 -6.29
CA ASP A 157 31.66 24.43 -4.85
C ASP A 157 30.36 24.94 -4.20
N MET A 158 29.83 26.10 -4.62
CA MET A 158 28.51 26.57 -4.20
C MET A 158 27.40 25.58 -4.57
N LYS A 159 27.38 25.09 -5.81
CA LYS A 159 26.39 24.07 -6.21
C LYS A 159 26.57 22.77 -5.41
N SER A 160 27.80 22.35 -5.13
CA SER A 160 28.04 21.15 -4.31
C SER A 160 27.57 21.31 -2.86
N GLN A 161 27.41 22.53 -2.35
CA GLN A 161 26.78 22.81 -1.06
C GLN A 161 25.26 22.74 -1.17
N GLU A 162 24.64 23.34 -2.20
CA GLU A 162 23.19 23.23 -2.46
C GLU A 162 22.74 21.76 -2.65
N ASP A 163 23.48 20.98 -3.44
CA ASP A 163 23.22 19.54 -3.65
C ASP A 163 23.38 18.74 -2.33
N GLN A 164 24.31 19.13 -1.44
CA GLN A 164 24.51 18.50 -0.13
C GLN A 164 23.40 18.84 0.87
N GLU A 165 22.98 20.11 0.98
CA GLU A 165 21.85 20.52 1.84
C GLU A 165 20.56 19.79 1.43
N HIS A 166 20.31 19.65 0.14
CA HIS A 166 19.16 18.90 -0.39
C HIS A 166 19.26 17.39 -0.10
N ILE A 167 20.46 16.80 -0.10
CA ILE A 167 20.68 15.41 0.34
C ILE A 167 20.37 15.26 1.85
N GLU A 168 20.69 16.25 2.67
CA GLU A 168 20.39 16.24 4.11
C GLU A 168 18.89 16.41 4.39
N GLU A 169 18.18 17.31 3.68
CA GLU A 169 16.71 17.42 3.74
C GLU A 169 16.03 16.08 3.40
N LEU A 170 16.47 15.43 2.31
CA LEU A 170 15.97 14.11 1.90
C LEU A 170 16.30 13.00 2.91
N GLN A 171 17.41 13.06 3.64
CA GLN A 171 17.72 12.08 4.69
C GLN A 171 16.77 12.22 5.90
N VAL A 172 16.48 13.46 6.31
CA VAL A 172 15.52 13.74 7.40
C VAL A 172 14.11 13.27 7.03
N ASP A 173 13.65 13.56 5.80
CA ASP A 173 12.34 13.11 5.32
C ASP A 173 12.27 11.58 5.21
N ASN A 174 13.33 10.91 4.76
CA ASN A 174 13.39 9.44 4.73
C ASN A 174 13.33 8.83 6.14
N GLN A 175 13.99 9.42 7.13
CA GLN A 175 13.88 8.95 8.52
C GLN A 175 12.45 9.14 9.05
N GLY A 176 11.85 10.32 8.84
CA GLY A 176 10.48 10.61 9.24
C GLY A 176 9.41 9.79 8.51
N LEU A 177 9.74 9.17 7.36
CA LEU A 177 8.91 8.16 6.70
C LEU A 177 9.14 6.75 7.27
N GLN A 178 10.38 6.37 7.58
CA GLN A 178 10.68 5.11 8.24
C GLN A 178 9.99 5.02 9.62
N ASP A 179 10.05 6.08 10.42
CA ASP A 179 9.42 6.15 11.74
C ASP A 179 7.91 5.87 11.66
N LYS A 180 7.20 6.57 10.75
CA LYS A 180 5.77 6.34 10.46
C LYS A 180 5.49 4.91 9.99
N ILE A 181 6.37 4.33 9.17
CA ILE A 181 6.25 2.92 8.75
C ILE A 181 6.39 1.97 9.94
N THR A 182 7.25 2.25 10.92
CA THR A 182 7.32 1.44 12.16
C THR A 182 6.08 1.60 13.04
N GLU A 183 5.58 2.83 13.21
CA GLU A 183 4.35 3.12 13.96
C GLU A 183 3.12 2.43 13.34
N HIS A 184 2.96 2.53 12.02
CA HIS A 184 1.87 1.86 11.30
C HIS A 184 1.99 0.34 11.39
N LYS A 185 3.20 -0.24 11.26
CA LYS A 185 3.42 -1.68 11.48
C LYS A 185 3.04 -2.12 12.90
N ALA A 186 3.44 -1.36 13.92
CA ALA A 186 3.08 -1.64 15.31
C ALA A 186 1.56 -1.52 15.56
N THR A 187 0.90 -0.59 14.85
CA THR A 187 -0.56 -0.40 14.92
C THR A 187 -1.32 -1.53 14.20
N VAL A 188 -0.83 -2.00 13.06
CA VAL A 188 -1.36 -3.18 12.35
C VAL A 188 -1.22 -4.42 13.24
N ALA A 189 -0.04 -4.72 13.77
CA ALA A 189 0.17 -5.87 14.66
C ALA A 189 -0.75 -5.85 15.92
N LYS A 190 -1.04 -4.67 16.48
CA LYS A 190 -2.06 -4.52 17.53
C LYS A 190 -3.46 -4.87 17.03
N LYS A 191 -3.88 -4.34 15.87
CA LYS A 191 -5.20 -4.66 15.28
C LYS A 191 -5.34 -6.13 14.94
N ASP A 192 -4.29 -6.75 14.36
CA ASP A 192 -4.26 -8.19 14.08
C ASP A 192 -4.44 -9.01 15.36
N SER A 193 -3.76 -8.65 16.46
CA SER A 193 -3.94 -9.32 17.75
C SER A 193 -5.38 -9.20 18.28
N VAL A 194 -6.02 -8.03 18.14
CA VAL A 194 -7.44 -7.83 18.51
C VAL A 194 -8.36 -8.67 17.62
N ILE A 195 -8.09 -8.77 16.32
CA ILE A 195 -8.84 -9.64 15.39
C ILE A 195 -8.71 -11.11 15.81
N THR A 196 -7.52 -11.59 16.22
CA THR A 196 -7.36 -12.97 16.68
C THR A 196 -8.11 -13.28 17.98
N VAL A 197 -8.29 -12.29 18.88
CA VAL A 197 -9.13 -12.44 20.08
C VAL A 197 -10.61 -12.46 19.69
N LEU A 198 -11.07 -11.48 18.91
CA LEU A 198 -12.47 -11.39 18.49
C LEU A 198 -12.94 -12.60 17.67
N ASN A 199 -12.08 -13.14 16.79
CA ASN A 199 -12.41 -14.36 16.05
C ASN A 199 -12.58 -15.57 16.99
N LYS A 200 -11.77 -15.68 18.04
CA LYS A 200 -11.95 -16.72 19.06
C LYS A 200 -13.24 -16.51 19.87
N ASP A 201 -13.52 -15.27 20.29
CA ASP A 201 -14.76 -14.96 21.02
C ASP A 201 -16.00 -15.29 20.16
N ILE A 202 -15.91 -15.15 18.83
CA ILE A 202 -16.92 -15.60 17.87
C ILE A 202 -17.00 -17.14 17.83
N GLU A 203 -15.89 -17.86 17.67
CA GLU A 203 -15.87 -19.34 17.68
C GLU A 203 -16.48 -19.93 18.97
N ASP A 204 -16.10 -19.41 20.14
CA ASP A 204 -16.64 -19.83 21.44
C ASP A 204 -18.16 -19.54 21.53
N LYS A 205 -18.65 -18.42 20.96
CA LYS A 205 -20.07 -18.05 20.94
C LYS A 205 -20.91 -18.83 19.92
N GLU A 206 -20.35 -19.16 18.75
CA GLU A 206 -20.99 -20.06 17.79
C GLU A 206 -21.13 -21.48 18.37
N GLY A 207 -20.15 -21.93 19.18
CA GLY A 207 -20.25 -23.14 20.00
C GLY A 207 -21.42 -23.10 20.99
N GLU A 208 -21.52 -22.03 21.81
CA GLU A 208 -22.65 -21.84 22.74
C GLU A 208 -24.01 -21.86 22.02
N ILE A 209 -24.13 -21.17 20.87
CA ILE A 209 -25.35 -21.14 20.05
C ILE A 209 -25.69 -22.53 19.50
N SER A 210 -24.69 -23.29 19.05
CA SER A 210 -24.87 -24.67 18.55
C SER A 210 -25.45 -25.59 19.64
N ASP A 211 -24.93 -25.51 20.87
CA ASP A 211 -25.38 -26.36 21.97
C ASP A 211 -26.71 -25.90 22.58
N LEU A 212 -27.00 -24.60 22.59
CA LEU A 212 -28.34 -24.09 22.92
C LEU A 212 -29.38 -24.54 21.90
N LYS A 213 -29.05 -24.55 20.60
CA LYS A 213 -29.97 -24.99 19.55
C LYS A 213 -30.31 -26.48 19.67
N LYS A 214 -29.32 -27.35 19.93
CA LYS A 214 -29.55 -28.79 20.17
C LYS A 214 -30.44 -29.04 21.39
N LYS A 215 -30.29 -28.24 22.45
CA LYS A 215 -31.14 -28.32 23.64
C LYS A 215 -32.58 -27.88 23.35
N LEU A 216 -32.76 -26.81 22.58
CA LEU A 216 -34.10 -26.37 22.15
C LEU A 216 -34.79 -27.44 21.31
N GLU A 217 -34.09 -28.02 20.33
CA GLU A 217 -34.60 -29.09 19.45
C GLU A 217 -35.01 -30.34 20.25
N ALA A 218 -34.22 -30.72 21.27
CA ALA A 218 -34.55 -31.81 22.18
C ALA A 218 -35.76 -31.52 23.09
N GLU A 219 -35.91 -30.28 23.58
CA GLU A 219 -37.09 -29.90 24.39
C GLU A 219 -38.35 -29.73 23.53
N GLU A 220 -38.22 -29.33 22.25
CA GLU A 220 -39.33 -29.33 21.29
C GLU A 220 -39.83 -30.77 21.01
N ASP A 221 -38.92 -31.76 20.93
CA ASP A 221 -39.30 -33.17 20.79
C ASP A 221 -39.90 -33.74 22.10
N ASN A 222 -39.36 -33.40 23.27
CA ASN A 222 -39.98 -33.73 24.56
C ASN A 222 -41.41 -33.16 24.66
N LEU A 223 -41.63 -31.93 24.18
CA LEU A 223 -42.93 -31.27 24.23
C LEU A 223 -43.95 -31.96 23.32
N LYS A 224 -43.56 -32.38 22.10
CA LYS A 224 -44.41 -33.20 21.20
C LYS A 224 -44.80 -34.54 21.83
N ASP A 225 -43.87 -35.20 22.53
CA ASP A 225 -44.15 -36.46 23.22
C ASP A 225 -45.14 -36.25 24.38
N LEU A 226 -44.94 -35.21 25.19
CA LEU A 226 -45.88 -34.83 26.27
C LEU A 226 -47.26 -34.39 25.73
N GLU A 227 -47.32 -33.69 24.61
CA GLU A 227 -48.56 -33.29 23.94
C GLU A 227 -49.30 -34.50 23.35
N THR A 228 -48.56 -35.50 22.85
CA THR A 228 -49.13 -36.79 22.43
C THR A 228 -49.67 -37.59 23.63
N GLN A 229 -48.90 -37.70 24.72
CA GLN A 229 -49.35 -38.33 25.96
C GLN A 229 -50.57 -37.63 26.56
N LEU A 230 -50.65 -36.30 26.47
CA LEU A 230 -51.84 -35.53 26.87
C LEU A 230 -53.06 -35.96 26.05
N HIS A 231 -52.93 -35.99 24.72
CA HIS A 231 -54.04 -36.35 23.82
C HIS A 231 -54.54 -37.78 24.06
N GLU A 232 -53.63 -38.74 24.31
CA GLU A 232 -54.00 -40.10 24.73
C GLU A 232 -54.78 -40.11 26.07
N LYS A 233 -54.44 -39.23 27.02
CA LYS A 233 -55.15 -39.13 28.30
C LYS A 233 -56.49 -38.40 28.16
N GLU A 234 -56.63 -37.47 27.23
CA GLU A 234 -57.91 -36.83 26.90
C GLU A 234 -58.87 -37.84 26.22
N ASP A 235 -58.36 -38.70 25.34
CA ASP A 235 -59.15 -39.80 24.74
C ASP A 235 -59.54 -40.87 25.79
N ASP A 236 -58.62 -41.27 26.70
CA ASP A 236 -58.94 -42.13 27.86
C ASP A 236 -60.07 -41.52 28.72
N ILE A 237 -59.99 -40.22 29.01
CA ILE A 237 -61.01 -39.48 29.77
C ILE A 237 -62.34 -39.48 29.01
N ALA A 238 -62.36 -39.21 27.71
CA ALA A 238 -63.57 -39.20 26.92
C ALA A 238 -64.26 -40.58 26.86
N ASP A 239 -63.51 -41.68 26.80
CA ASP A 239 -64.07 -43.04 26.88
C ASP A 239 -64.54 -43.40 28.30
N LEU A 240 -63.84 -42.95 29.35
CA LEU A 240 -64.31 -43.07 30.73
C LEU A 240 -65.60 -42.26 30.98
N GLU A 241 -65.74 -41.06 30.42
CA GLU A 241 -66.98 -40.26 30.50
C GLU A 241 -68.15 -40.96 29.80
N LYS A 242 -67.93 -41.55 28.61
CA LYS A 242 -68.93 -42.38 27.92
C LYS A 242 -69.34 -43.57 28.79
N ALA A 243 -68.38 -44.26 29.40
CA ALA A 243 -68.66 -45.39 30.30
C ALA A 243 -69.43 -44.96 31.57
N VAL A 244 -69.09 -43.82 32.16
CA VAL A 244 -69.81 -43.23 33.31
C VAL A 244 -71.24 -42.82 32.91
N ALA A 245 -71.46 -42.28 31.71
CA ALA A 245 -72.79 -41.99 31.19
C ALA A 245 -73.64 -43.27 31.06
N VAL A 246 -73.08 -44.34 30.47
CA VAL A 246 -73.77 -45.65 30.36
C VAL A 246 -74.08 -46.23 31.73
N LEU A 247 -73.15 -46.18 32.69
CA LEU A 247 -73.38 -46.64 34.08
C LEU A 247 -74.42 -45.79 34.82
N LYS A 248 -74.52 -44.50 34.51
CA LYS A 248 -75.53 -43.59 35.04
C LYS A 248 -76.91 -43.91 34.49
N ASP A 249 -77.03 -44.11 33.18
CA ASP A 249 -78.27 -44.55 32.54
C ASP A 249 -78.72 -45.92 33.07
N GLN A 250 -77.81 -46.89 33.18
CA GLN A 250 -78.07 -48.19 33.81
C GLN A 250 -78.57 -48.05 35.25
N ASN A 251 -78.00 -47.14 36.05
CA ASN A 251 -78.51 -46.85 37.40
C ASN A 251 -79.92 -46.25 37.38
N THR A 252 -80.24 -45.32 36.45
CA THR A 252 -81.61 -44.79 36.34
C THR A 252 -82.62 -45.87 35.92
N GLN A 253 -82.22 -46.80 35.03
CA GLN A 253 -83.03 -47.97 34.66
C GLN A 253 -83.20 -48.93 35.84
N LEU A 254 -82.15 -49.18 36.63
CA LEU A 254 -82.22 -49.99 37.85
C LEU A 254 -83.13 -49.36 38.92
N ASP A 255 -83.07 -48.05 39.12
CA ASP A 255 -83.93 -47.36 40.09
C ASP A 255 -85.39 -47.25 39.60
N ALA A 256 -85.62 -47.11 38.29
CA ALA A 256 -86.94 -47.27 37.69
C ALA A 256 -87.48 -48.69 37.91
N ALA A 257 -86.68 -49.72 37.62
CA ALA A 257 -87.04 -51.12 37.84
C ALA A 257 -87.28 -51.45 39.33
N LYS A 258 -86.47 -50.92 40.27
CA LYS A 258 -86.73 -51.01 41.72
C LYS A 258 -88.06 -50.35 42.09
N LYS A 259 -88.37 -49.18 41.52
CA LYS A 259 -89.62 -48.46 41.78
C LYS A 259 -90.84 -49.21 41.24
N GLU A 260 -90.72 -49.83 40.07
CA GLU A 260 -91.77 -50.63 39.45
C GLU A 260 -91.95 -51.98 40.17
N MET A 261 -90.87 -52.68 40.54
CA MET A 261 -90.91 -53.88 41.37
C MET A 261 -91.45 -53.61 42.78
N LYS A 262 -91.17 -52.43 43.35
CA LYS A 262 -91.79 -51.98 44.60
C LYS A 262 -93.29 -51.70 44.44
N LYS A 263 -93.73 -51.19 43.28
CA LYS A 263 -95.15 -51.03 42.95
C LYS A 263 -95.84 -52.39 42.79
N SER A 264 -95.25 -53.33 42.05
CA SER A 264 -95.82 -54.68 41.89
C SER A 264 -95.85 -55.42 43.23
N SER A 265 -94.84 -55.27 44.08
CA SER A 265 -94.85 -55.82 45.45
C SER A 265 -95.96 -55.24 46.35
N VAL A 266 -96.42 -54.00 46.12
CA VAL A 266 -97.58 -53.42 46.84
C VAL A 266 -98.89 -53.90 46.23
N GLU A 267 -98.96 -54.09 44.91
CA GLU A 267 -100.10 -54.74 44.26
C GLU A 267 -100.23 -56.22 44.69
N ASP A 268 -99.12 -56.94 44.88
CA ASP A 268 -99.12 -58.32 45.36
C ASP A 268 -99.43 -58.40 46.86
N ALA A 269 -98.95 -57.45 47.68
CA ALA A 269 -99.37 -57.33 49.07
C ALA A 269 -100.89 -57.09 49.22
N SER A 270 -101.49 -56.23 48.39
CA SER A 270 -102.96 -56.01 48.42
C SER A 270 -103.76 -57.17 47.82
N LYS A 271 -103.20 -57.96 46.90
CA LYS A 271 -103.78 -59.27 46.52
C LYS A 271 -103.75 -60.25 47.70
N ILE A 272 -102.64 -60.33 48.44
CA ILE A 272 -102.51 -61.19 49.63
C ILE A 272 -103.50 -60.78 50.71
N GLU A 273 -103.66 -59.48 51.01
CA GLU A 273 -104.64 -58.96 51.97
C GLU A 273 -106.10 -59.32 51.58
N ASN A 274 -106.41 -59.29 50.27
CA ASN A 274 -107.69 -59.74 49.75
C ASN A 274 -107.88 -61.26 49.89
N TYR A 275 -106.86 -62.07 49.61
CA TYR A 275 -106.90 -63.51 49.85
C TYR A 275 -107.02 -63.87 51.35
N GLU A 276 -106.32 -63.17 52.25
CA GLU A 276 -106.52 -63.32 53.70
C GLU A 276 -107.95 -62.98 54.13
N SER A 277 -108.54 -61.94 53.53
CA SER A 277 -109.93 -61.56 53.80
C SER A 277 -110.92 -62.64 53.34
N GLN A 278 -110.64 -63.30 52.21
CA GLN A 278 -111.41 -64.46 51.73
C GLN A 278 -111.21 -65.69 52.62
N ILE A 279 -109.99 -65.94 53.12
CA ILE A 279 -109.71 -67.02 54.09
C ILE A 279 -110.49 -66.79 55.39
N LYS A 280 -110.46 -65.59 55.96
CA LYS A 280 -111.23 -65.24 57.17
C LYS A 280 -112.74 -65.41 56.97
N ALA A 281 -113.27 -65.12 55.78
CA ALA A 281 -114.67 -65.38 55.44
C ALA A 281 -115.02 -66.89 55.36
N LEU A 282 -114.12 -67.71 54.81
CA LEU A 282 -114.26 -69.17 54.77
C LEU A 282 -114.12 -69.80 56.16
N GLU A 283 -113.25 -69.28 57.02
CA GLU A 283 -113.14 -69.71 58.41
C GLU A 283 -114.40 -69.37 59.23
N ALA A 284 -115.04 -68.22 58.97
CA ALA A 284 -116.32 -67.87 59.57
C ALA A 284 -117.44 -68.85 59.14
N GLN A 285 -117.52 -69.22 57.85
CA GLN A 285 -118.45 -70.27 57.39
C GLN A 285 -118.16 -71.63 58.05
N LYS A 286 -116.88 -71.99 58.17
CA LYS A 286 -116.45 -73.25 58.80
C LYS A 286 -116.79 -73.31 60.29
N LYS A 287 -116.84 -72.17 60.99
CA LYS A 287 -117.25 -72.09 62.40
C LYS A 287 -118.75 -72.35 62.56
N MET A 288 -119.60 -71.69 61.78
CA MET A 288 -121.06 -71.91 61.82
C MET A 288 -121.42 -73.39 61.60
N ALA A 289 -120.78 -74.04 60.63
CA ALA A 289 -120.98 -75.46 60.34
C ALA A 289 -120.46 -76.45 61.41
N LEU A 290 -119.86 -75.97 62.51
CA LEU A 290 -119.42 -76.78 63.65
C LEU A 290 -120.35 -76.63 64.87
N ASP A 291 -120.87 -75.43 65.12
CA ASP A 291 -121.77 -75.18 66.25
C ASP A 291 -123.13 -75.90 66.04
N ASP A 292 -123.64 -75.96 64.80
CA ASP A 292 -124.86 -76.70 64.41
C ASP A 292 -124.81 -78.23 64.62
N LYS A 293 -123.66 -78.79 65.04
CA LYS A 293 -123.46 -80.24 65.21
C LYS A 293 -123.44 -80.72 66.67
N ALA A 294 -123.50 -79.80 67.65
CA ALA A 294 -123.17 -80.12 69.05
C ALA A 294 -124.37 -80.47 69.97
N GLU A 295 -125.58 -79.95 69.72
CA GLU A 295 -126.73 -80.10 70.63
C GLU A 295 -127.69 -81.27 70.28
N ALA A 296 -127.19 -82.34 69.68
CA ALA A 296 -128.03 -83.41 69.11
C ALA A 296 -128.15 -84.71 69.94
N GLU A 297 -127.43 -84.89 71.06
CA GLU A 297 -127.24 -86.24 71.65
C GLU A 297 -127.24 -86.34 73.20
N LYS A 298 -128.22 -85.75 73.91
CA LYS A 298 -128.56 -86.27 75.27
C LYS A 298 -129.96 -85.96 75.84
N THR A 299 -131.01 -86.62 75.32
CA THR A 299 -131.95 -87.47 76.12
C THR A 299 -133.01 -88.08 75.19
N ALA A 300 -133.27 -89.37 75.35
CA ALA A 300 -134.41 -90.06 74.74
C ALA A 300 -135.38 -90.57 75.82
N ALA A 301 -136.60 -90.92 75.41
CA ALA A 301 -137.83 -91.08 76.18
C ALA A 301 -138.53 -89.72 76.49
N ASP A 302 -139.80 -89.51 76.14
CA ASP A 302 -140.82 -90.47 75.66
C ASP A 302 -141.76 -89.86 74.60
N GLN A 303 -142.64 -90.68 74.01
CA GLN A 303 -143.92 -90.43 73.31
C GLN A 303 -144.27 -89.00 72.80
N SER A 304 -145.00 -88.76 71.71
CA SER A 304 -145.60 -89.57 70.62
C SER A 304 -146.56 -88.62 69.86
N ASP A 305 -146.85 -88.93 68.60
CA ASP A 305 -148.00 -88.42 67.81
C ASP A 305 -148.03 -86.91 67.38
N ARG A 306 -148.13 -86.73 66.06
CA ARG A 306 -148.76 -85.60 65.29
C ARG A 306 -147.95 -84.40 64.75
N ARG A 307 -147.69 -84.49 63.43
CA ARG A 307 -148.21 -83.61 62.33
C ARG A 307 -147.70 -82.14 62.24
N LYS A 308 -147.82 -81.41 61.12
CA LYS A 308 -147.93 -81.68 59.65
C LYS A 308 -147.95 -80.31 58.92
N LYS A 309 -147.66 -80.29 57.61
CA LYS A 309 -147.49 -79.13 56.69
C LYS A 309 -146.12 -78.44 56.81
N MET A 310 -145.36 -78.11 55.76
CA MET A 310 -145.60 -77.70 54.34
C MET A 310 -145.49 -76.18 54.13
N GLU A 311 -145.23 -75.83 52.86
CA GLU A 311 -145.39 -74.52 52.21
C GLU A 311 -144.34 -73.42 52.52
N ASP A 312 -143.83 -72.66 51.53
CA ASP A 312 -143.47 -73.01 50.14
C ASP A 312 -142.67 -71.85 49.48
N GLN A 313 -141.68 -72.17 48.63
CA GLN A 313 -141.11 -71.27 47.60
C GLN A 313 -140.40 -69.98 48.19
N VAL A 314 -139.72 -69.06 47.48
CA VAL A 314 -139.76 -68.52 46.10
C VAL A 314 -138.32 -68.12 45.62
N LYS A 315 -138.14 -67.89 44.31
CA LYS A 315 -136.87 -67.47 43.64
C LYS A 315 -136.74 -65.94 43.50
N ALA A 316 -135.55 -65.40 43.18
CA ALA A 316 -135.27 -64.63 41.92
C ALA A 316 -134.16 -63.54 41.99
N LEU A 317 -133.27 -63.51 40.97
CA LEU A 317 -132.77 -62.32 40.21
C LEU A 317 -131.93 -61.23 40.95
N ASN A 318 -131.06 -60.38 40.32
CA ASN A 318 -130.34 -60.33 39.01
C ASN A 318 -129.23 -59.22 39.08
N PRO A 319 -128.17 -59.18 38.22
CA PRO A 319 -127.06 -58.20 38.30
C PRO A 319 -126.98 -57.17 37.14
N GLN A 320 -125.92 -56.31 37.10
CA GLN A 320 -125.17 -55.72 35.94
C GLN A 320 -124.89 -54.18 35.93
N VAL A 321 -123.68 -53.78 35.45
CA VAL A 321 -123.32 -52.70 34.44
C VAL A 321 -123.59 -51.22 34.89
N SER A 322 -122.99 -50.10 34.39
CA SER A 322 -122.32 -49.74 33.11
C SER A 322 -120.88 -49.14 33.21
N SER A 323 -120.49 -48.19 32.33
CA SER A 323 -119.09 -47.77 32.05
C SER A 323 -118.94 -46.42 31.28
N LEU A 324 -117.70 -46.04 30.93
CA LEU A 324 -117.24 -45.11 29.85
C LEU A 324 -117.35 -43.54 29.96
N LYS A 325 -116.17 -42.89 30.14
CA LYS A 325 -115.44 -42.03 29.16
C LYS A 325 -116.06 -40.72 28.57
N LYS A 326 -115.51 -39.53 28.92
CA LYS A 326 -114.96 -38.43 28.02
C LYS A 326 -115.00 -36.97 28.56
N ALA A 327 -113.87 -36.26 28.36
CA ALA A 327 -113.67 -34.86 27.88
C ALA A 327 -113.78 -33.60 28.81
N ASP A 328 -113.08 -32.54 28.35
CA ASP A 328 -113.08 -31.10 28.70
C ASP A 328 -112.55 -30.64 30.09
N SER A 329 -111.82 -29.52 30.28
CA SER A 329 -111.14 -28.55 29.37
C SER A 329 -110.11 -27.65 30.14
N ALA A 330 -109.30 -26.85 29.41
CA ALA A 330 -108.33 -25.81 29.90
C ALA A 330 -107.10 -26.31 30.72
N ASP A 331 -105.94 -25.62 30.84
CA ASP A 331 -105.66 -24.18 30.68
C ASP A 331 -104.18 -23.84 30.27
N ALA A 332 -103.97 -22.59 29.83
CA ALA A 332 -102.77 -21.72 29.78
C ALA A 332 -101.30 -22.22 29.55
N VAL A 333 -100.64 -21.61 28.53
CA VAL A 333 -99.31 -20.89 28.58
C VAL A 333 -98.02 -21.69 28.89
N ARG A 334 -96.87 -21.59 28.17
CA ARG A 334 -96.38 -20.78 27.02
C ARG A 334 -95.21 -21.51 26.31
N LYS A 335 -94.77 -21.02 25.14
CA LYS A 335 -93.52 -21.43 24.46
C LYS A 335 -92.83 -20.23 23.79
N THR A 336 -91.51 -20.35 23.57
CA THR A 336 -90.64 -19.65 22.57
C THR A 336 -90.62 -18.11 22.50
N ASP A 337 -89.43 -17.57 22.81
CA ASP A 337 -88.60 -16.64 22.01
C ASP A 337 -89.11 -15.27 21.51
N SER A 338 -88.21 -14.27 21.64
CA SER A 338 -88.24 -12.92 21.03
C SER A 338 -89.33 -11.96 21.55
N GLN A 339 -89.15 -10.63 21.58
CA GLN A 339 -88.02 -9.77 21.16
C GLN A 339 -87.98 -8.47 22.03
N LYS A 340 -86.92 -7.65 21.85
CA LYS A 340 -86.80 -6.16 21.97
C LYS A 340 -88.00 -5.36 22.58
N GLU A 341 -87.82 -4.34 23.43
CA GLU A 341 -86.85 -3.23 23.38
C GLU A 341 -86.55 -2.61 24.76
N LEU A 342 -85.35 -2.01 24.93
CA LEU A 342 -85.21 -0.58 25.23
C LEU A 342 -83.75 -0.10 25.07
N GLU A 343 -83.53 0.75 24.07
CA GLU A 343 -82.45 1.74 23.91
C GLU A 343 -81.06 1.53 24.57
N LYS A 344 -80.06 1.14 23.77
CA LYS A 344 -79.22 2.12 23.01
C LYS A 344 -78.17 1.44 22.12
N GLU A 345 -78.02 1.95 20.90
CA GLU A 345 -77.02 1.49 19.91
C GLU A 345 -76.05 2.61 19.52
N ARG A 346 -74.78 2.22 19.29
CA ARG A 346 -73.79 2.80 18.34
C ARG A 346 -73.38 4.29 18.45
N ALA A 347 -72.23 4.51 19.07
CA ALA A 347 -71.08 5.21 18.47
C ALA A 347 -69.81 4.55 19.05
N MET A 348 -69.05 3.75 18.28
CA MET A 348 -67.99 4.15 17.34
C MET A 348 -66.76 4.79 18.01
N LYS A 349 -65.63 4.08 17.87
CA LYS A 349 -64.24 4.42 18.24
C LYS A 349 -63.87 4.49 19.73
N GLN A 350 -62.70 3.88 19.99
CA GLN A 350 -61.65 4.35 20.90
C GLN A 350 -61.99 4.49 22.39
N GLU A 351 -61.50 3.53 23.19
CA GLU A 351 -60.80 3.80 24.46
C GLU A 351 -59.99 2.56 24.85
N ALA A 352 -58.68 2.56 24.58
CA ALA A 352 -57.78 1.43 24.88
C ALA A 352 -56.78 1.81 25.99
N ASP A 353 -57.27 2.55 26.99
CA ASP A 353 -56.44 3.27 27.95
C ASP A 353 -56.76 2.88 29.40
N LYS A 354 -55.90 2.03 29.98
CA LYS A 354 -55.64 1.99 31.43
C LYS A 354 -54.37 1.28 31.91
N GLU A 355 -53.42 0.99 31.02
CA GLU A 355 -52.03 0.65 31.41
C GLU A 355 -50.98 1.56 30.72
N THR A 356 -51.45 2.56 29.98
CA THR A 356 -50.70 3.62 29.27
C THR A 356 -50.16 4.73 30.19
N GLN A 357 -49.84 4.43 31.45
CA GLN A 357 -49.38 5.44 32.44
C GLN A 357 -48.17 5.02 33.27
N ARG A 358 -47.20 4.30 32.66
CA ARG A 358 -45.95 3.92 33.35
C ARG A 358 -44.64 4.13 32.57
N LEU A 359 -44.68 4.78 31.40
CA LEU A 359 -43.50 5.04 30.55
C LEU A 359 -43.34 6.53 30.13
N GLY A 360 -43.82 7.47 30.94
CA GLY A 360 -43.76 8.91 30.67
C GLY A 360 -42.50 9.65 31.15
N ALA A 361 -41.50 8.97 31.70
CA ALA A 361 -40.39 9.60 32.44
C ALA A 361 -39.00 8.97 32.19
N LYS A 362 -38.77 8.43 30.97
CA LYS A 362 -37.49 7.77 30.60
C LYS A 362 -36.97 8.06 29.18
N VAL A 363 -37.50 9.06 28.49
CA VAL A 363 -37.04 9.45 27.14
C VAL A 363 -36.12 10.70 27.19
N THR A 364 -36.50 11.69 28.00
CA THR A 364 -35.85 13.02 28.08
C THR A 364 -34.46 13.05 28.74
N ASP A 365 -33.88 11.91 29.09
CA ASP A 365 -32.54 11.81 29.72
C ASP A 365 -31.57 10.95 28.88
N SER A 366 -32.04 10.43 27.73
CA SER A 366 -31.26 9.61 26.79
C SER A 366 -30.91 10.36 25.52
N GLU A 367 -31.87 11.11 24.95
CA GLU A 367 -31.66 11.89 23.72
C GLU A 367 -30.66 13.04 23.93
N ALA A 368 -30.66 13.67 25.11
CA ALA A 368 -29.68 14.72 25.47
C ALA A 368 -28.24 14.19 25.48
N LYS A 369 -28.01 12.97 25.99
CA LYS A 369 -26.66 12.40 26.13
C LYS A 369 -26.10 11.83 24.81
N LEU A 370 -26.96 11.59 23.82
CA LEU A 370 -26.53 11.33 22.44
C LEU A 370 -26.22 12.65 21.72
N ALA A 371 -27.06 13.67 21.87
CA ALA A 371 -26.83 14.99 21.26
C ALA A 371 -25.52 15.65 21.71
N ASP A 372 -25.20 15.62 23.01
CA ASP A 372 -23.94 16.20 23.52
C ASP A 372 -22.70 15.43 23.02
N ALA A 373 -22.78 14.09 22.94
CA ALA A 373 -21.67 13.26 22.46
C ALA A 373 -21.44 13.38 20.94
N GLU A 374 -22.52 13.49 20.14
CA GLU A 374 -22.41 13.77 18.72
C GLU A 374 -21.89 15.20 18.46
N LEU A 375 -22.25 16.18 19.31
CA LEU A 375 -21.68 17.53 19.23
C LEU A 375 -20.18 17.57 19.55
N GLU A 376 -19.72 16.90 20.62
CA GLU A 376 -18.29 16.85 20.99
C GLU A 376 -17.45 16.12 19.92
N GLY A 377 -18.01 15.06 19.31
CA GLY A 377 -17.42 14.40 18.14
C GLY A 377 -17.32 15.33 16.92
N ILE A 378 -18.41 16.05 16.60
CA ILE A 378 -18.44 16.99 15.46
C ILE A 378 -17.52 18.19 15.68
N GLU A 379 -17.35 18.69 16.92
CA GLU A 379 -16.41 19.78 17.22
C GLU A 379 -14.95 19.32 17.12
N THR A 380 -14.61 18.11 17.56
CA THR A 380 -13.24 17.57 17.43
C THR A 380 -12.87 17.25 15.99
N GLU A 381 -13.75 16.61 15.19
CA GLU A 381 -13.54 16.42 13.74
C GLU A 381 -13.38 17.76 13.00
N LYS A 382 -14.14 18.79 13.41
CA LYS A 382 -14.07 20.16 12.88
C LYS A 382 -12.75 20.87 13.23
N GLU A 383 -12.18 20.67 14.42
CA GLU A 383 -10.83 21.16 14.75
C GLU A 383 -9.73 20.43 13.97
N GLU A 384 -9.83 19.11 13.77
CA GLU A 384 -8.88 18.37 12.92
C GLU A 384 -8.98 18.80 11.45
N ALA A 385 -10.20 19.00 10.93
CA ALA A 385 -10.44 19.54 9.59
C ALA A 385 -9.88 20.96 9.43
N GLN A 386 -10.02 21.83 10.44
CA GLN A 386 -9.40 23.16 10.42
C GLN A 386 -7.88 23.10 10.50
N ASN A 387 -7.30 22.22 11.32
CA ASN A 387 -5.85 22.05 11.43
C ASN A 387 -5.22 21.47 10.15
N THR A 388 -5.86 20.50 9.51
CA THR A 388 -5.43 19.95 8.22
C THR A 388 -5.58 20.99 7.10
N ALA A 389 -6.68 21.73 7.03
CA ALA A 389 -6.85 22.85 6.10
C ALA A 389 -5.80 23.96 6.32
N ALA A 390 -5.44 24.27 7.57
CA ALA A 390 -4.39 25.24 7.90
C ALA A 390 -2.99 24.76 7.48
N LYS A 391 -2.68 23.46 7.64
CA LYS A 391 -1.44 22.83 7.14
C LYS A 391 -1.38 22.88 5.61
N ALA A 392 -2.45 22.48 4.92
CA ALA A 392 -2.57 22.56 3.46
C ALA A 392 -2.42 24.00 2.94
N LYS A 393 -3.03 24.98 3.60
CA LYS A 393 -2.92 26.42 3.26
C LYS A 393 -1.50 26.97 3.45
N LYS A 394 -0.73 26.47 4.43
CA LYS A 394 0.70 26.78 4.59
C LYS A 394 1.53 26.18 3.45
N GLN A 395 1.32 24.91 3.11
CA GLN A 395 2.02 24.24 2.00
C GLN A 395 1.71 24.91 0.65
N ALA A 396 0.44 25.20 0.35
CA ALA A 396 0.06 25.93 -0.88
C ALA A 396 0.76 27.29 -1.00
N LYS A 397 0.93 28.02 0.12
CA LYS A 397 1.68 29.29 0.14
C LYS A 397 3.20 29.12 0.01
N GLN A 398 3.75 27.95 0.37
CA GLN A 398 5.15 27.60 0.12
C GLN A 398 5.38 27.24 -1.34
N TYR A 399 4.49 26.42 -1.95
CA TYR A 399 4.55 26.09 -3.37
C TYR A 399 4.38 27.33 -4.27
N ALA A 400 3.44 28.22 -3.95
CA ALA A 400 3.27 29.48 -4.70
C ALA A 400 4.56 30.32 -4.73
N ARG A 401 5.32 30.38 -3.63
CA ARG A 401 6.63 31.05 -3.59
C ARG A 401 7.70 30.34 -4.42
N LYS A 402 7.76 29.00 -4.38
CA LYS A 402 8.69 28.22 -5.23
C LYS A 402 8.38 28.43 -6.73
N VAL A 403 7.11 28.62 -7.11
CA VAL A 403 6.71 28.99 -8.49
C VAL A 403 7.14 30.41 -8.83
N GLU A 404 6.82 31.41 -8.00
CA GLU A 404 7.18 32.83 -8.22
C GLU A 404 8.71 33.03 -8.32
N GLU A 405 9.50 32.24 -7.59
CA GLU A 405 10.96 32.22 -7.68
C GLU A 405 11.46 31.54 -8.98
N ALA A 406 10.83 30.44 -9.40
CA ALA A 406 11.16 29.77 -10.66
C ALA A 406 10.83 30.64 -11.88
N GLU A 407 9.72 31.37 -11.86
CA GLU A 407 9.35 32.36 -12.90
C GLU A 407 10.38 33.49 -13.00
N ARG A 408 10.90 34.01 -11.87
CA ARG A 408 12.02 34.97 -11.89
C ARG A 408 13.29 34.39 -12.48
N LYS A 409 13.67 33.17 -12.07
CA LYS A 409 14.86 32.49 -12.60
C LYS A 409 14.74 32.25 -14.11
N LEU A 410 13.55 31.91 -14.61
CA LEU A 410 13.26 31.80 -16.05
C LEU A 410 13.46 33.13 -16.78
N ALA A 411 12.88 34.22 -16.29
CA ALA A 411 13.00 35.56 -16.89
C ALA A 411 14.45 36.07 -16.92
N GLU A 412 15.26 35.75 -15.90
CA GLU A 412 16.70 36.02 -15.92
C GLU A 412 17.44 35.20 -17.00
N PHE A 413 17.07 33.94 -17.22
CA PHE A 413 17.66 33.12 -18.30
C PHE A 413 17.28 33.66 -19.69
N GLU A 414 16.02 34.04 -19.92
CA GLU A 414 15.59 34.68 -21.17
C GLU A 414 16.35 36.00 -21.44
N GLN A 415 16.57 36.82 -20.40
CA GLN A 415 17.38 38.03 -20.51
C GLN A 415 18.84 37.71 -20.84
N LYS A 416 19.45 36.73 -20.16
CA LYS A 416 20.83 36.29 -20.42
C LYS A 416 20.96 35.77 -21.86
N GLU A 417 20.06 34.92 -22.33
CA GLU A 417 20.05 34.40 -23.70
C GLU A 417 19.93 35.54 -24.74
N SER A 418 19.03 36.51 -24.52
CA SER A 418 18.89 37.68 -25.38
C SER A 418 20.20 38.50 -25.49
N THR A 419 20.90 38.71 -24.37
CA THR A 419 22.22 39.38 -24.40
C THR A 419 23.30 38.56 -25.09
N PHE A 420 23.29 37.23 -24.93
CA PHE A 420 24.24 36.31 -25.56
C PHE A 420 24.04 36.23 -27.07
N ASN A 421 22.80 36.07 -27.54
CA ASN A 421 22.43 36.13 -28.96
C ASN A 421 22.83 37.49 -29.58
N THR A 422 22.70 38.59 -28.83
CA THR A 422 23.17 39.92 -29.25
C THR A 422 24.70 39.99 -29.37
N GLN A 423 25.46 39.31 -28.49
CA GLN A 423 26.92 39.21 -28.62
C GLN A 423 27.32 38.34 -29.82
N ILE A 424 26.69 37.18 -30.03
CA ILE A 424 26.93 36.32 -31.20
C ILE A 424 26.71 37.10 -32.51
N GLY A 425 25.63 37.89 -32.60
CA GLY A 425 25.36 38.73 -33.78
C GLY A 425 26.47 39.75 -34.07
N LYS A 426 27.06 40.35 -33.04
CA LYS A 426 28.22 41.25 -33.17
C LYS A 426 29.45 40.47 -33.63
N THR A 427 29.81 39.37 -32.96
CA THR A 427 30.97 38.54 -33.32
C THR A 427 30.88 38.00 -34.75
N GLN A 428 29.70 37.61 -35.22
CA GLN A 428 29.48 37.21 -36.62
C GLN A 428 29.61 38.39 -37.61
N SER A 429 29.18 39.60 -37.21
CA SER A 429 29.38 40.81 -38.03
C SER A 429 30.86 41.15 -38.17
N ASP A 430 31.62 41.11 -37.08
CA ASP A 430 33.04 41.43 -37.08
C ASP A 430 33.86 40.35 -37.80
N LEU A 431 33.55 39.07 -37.61
CA LEU A 431 34.16 37.97 -38.37
C LEU A 431 33.98 38.16 -39.89
N LYS A 432 32.79 38.59 -40.35
CA LYS A 432 32.55 38.90 -41.78
C LYS A 432 33.39 40.07 -42.27
N LYS A 433 33.60 41.11 -41.45
CA LYS A 433 34.50 42.24 -41.79
C LYS A 433 35.95 41.78 -41.91
N THR A 434 36.43 40.97 -40.96
CA THR A 434 37.78 40.39 -41.01
C THR A 434 37.97 39.50 -42.24
N GLN A 435 37.01 38.61 -42.54
CA GLN A 435 37.04 37.77 -43.75
C GLN A 435 37.05 38.61 -45.04
N GLN A 436 36.32 39.73 -45.10
CA GLN A 436 36.41 40.64 -46.24
C GLN A 436 37.79 41.29 -46.34
N SER A 437 38.31 41.84 -45.23
CA SER A 437 39.63 42.49 -45.21
C SER A 437 40.79 41.53 -45.53
N VAL A 438 40.64 40.23 -45.27
CA VAL A 438 41.61 39.20 -45.71
C VAL A 438 41.53 39.04 -47.23
N ARG A 439 40.35 38.85 -47.81
CA ARG A 439 40.17 38.73 -49.27
C ARG A 439 40.62 39.97 -50.04
N ASP A 440 40.34 41.16 -49.50
CA ASP A 440 40.81 42.43 -50.07
C ASP A 440 42.36 42.56 -50.00
N GLY A 441 43.00 41.88 -49.04
CA GLY A 441 44.45 41.77 -48.93
C GLY A 441 45.04 40.75 -49.91
N GLU A 442 44.43 39.57 -50.01
CA GLU A 442 44.81 38.49 -50.95
C GLU A 442 44.76 38.98 -52.40
N LEU A 443 43.74 39.76 -52.77
CA LEU A 443 43.61 40.40 -54.07
C LEU A 443 44.78 41.36 -54.37
N ARG A 444 45.16 42.21 -53.39
CA ARG A 444 46.29 43.15 -53.54
C ARG A 444 47.63 42.44 -53.63
N THR A 445 47.81 41.30 -52.95
CA THR A 445 49.03 40.49 -53.13
C THR A 445 49.11 39.91 -54.53
N ALA A 446 48.00 39.40 -55.08
CA ALA A 446 47.97 38.93 -56.46
C ALA A 446 48.24 40.07 -57.47
N GLU A 447 47.65 41.26 -57.29
CA GLU A 447 47.94 42.45 -58.11
C GLU A 447 49.44 42.84 -58.08
N LEU A 448 50.10 42.71 -56.92
CA LEU A 448 51.53 43.00 -56.77
C LEU A 448 52.43 41.91 -57.36
N GLU A 449 52.02 40.65 -57.32
CA GLU A 449 52.71 39.54 -57.99
C GLU A 449 52.63 39.70 -59.52
N ASP A 450 51.46 40.01 -60.07
CA ASP A 450 51.24 40.31 -61.49
C ASP A 450 52.12 41.48 -61.97
N ILE A 451 52.18 42.56 -61.19
CA ILE A 451 53.06 43.71 -61.46
C ILE A 451 54.55 43.30 -61.39
N SER A 452 54.91 42.43 -60.45
CA SER A 452 56.30 41.96 -60.30
C SER A 452 56.74 41.06 -61.46
N GLU A 453 55.89 40.16 -61.96
CA GLU A 453 56.20 39.34 -63.14
C GLU A 453 56.32 40.21 -64.40
N ASN A 454 55.43 41.18 -64.59
CA ASN A 454 55.53 42.12 -65.70
C ASN A 454 56.81 42.97 -65.66
N LEU A 455 57.31 43.35 -64.48
CA LEU A 455 58.58 44.07 -64.31
C LEU A 455 59.83 43.20 -64.51
N VAL A 456 59.72 41.87 -64.41
CA VAL A 456 60.83 40.93 -64.66
C VAL A 456 60.97 40.56 -66.14
N ASN A 457 59.93 40.81 -66.94
CA ASN A 457 59.89 40.54 -68.38
C ASN A 457 60.28 41.76 -69.27
N ILE A 458 60.90 42.80 -68.68
CA ILE A 458 61.34 44.06 -69.34
C ILE A 458 62.86 44.24 -69.21
#